data_AF-A0A2P6VSI2-F1
#
_entry.id   AF-A0A2P6VSI2-F1
#
_cell.length_a   1.000
_cell.length_b   1.000
_cell.length_c   1.000
_cell.angle_alpha   90.00
_cell.angle_beta   90.00
_cell.angle_gamma   90.00
#
_symmetry.space_group_name_H-M   'P 1'
#
loop_
_entity.id
_entity.type
_entity.pdbx_description
1 polymer ?
#
loop_
_entity_poly.entity_id
_entity_poly.type
_entity_poly.pdbx_seq_one_letter_code
_entity_poly.pdbx_strand_id
1 'polypeptide(L)'
;MEEPGPSSKAARGQRWRPEGATLDSLPPDTVERILELGWLPPTPLYDRGDLLRDAAALACVGNSACTDLASRLFEQLSPRLGLDLPGGATESSKVAQLKAACKEWGLAVGGSKPEIWQRVLDQVQDSVEDEDGQPPKHCIVSGATRGELAGWRDRRISLAKAKDIFNLWKHEVETCNCILDANGAGGRPGHPIKALYLLEDVKRKARARHGTWEKLTGKKAESRAHLEQFKQEYDQKKQERVAALRAELRARGHSVAQVESLMSSPGVSFVTWGSSRELAVGPAVDWIERMQYCISSEQREEEFALAFMYCDYRPPRSEAQYKTREEKLKRAANRCMRSWAQNEWVTLQQLRDDADVPRSLLPELERLWGEANPQNG
;
A
#
# COMPACT_ATOMS: atom_id res chain seq x y z
N MET A 1 58.55 62.28 45.64
CA MET A 1 58.52 60.83 45.91
C MET A 1 57.06 60.42 45.84
N GLU A 2 56.62 60.03 44.65
CA GLU A 2 55.28 59.50 44.39
C GLU A 2 55.47 58.04 44.03
N GLU A 3 54.81 57.15 44.76
CA GLU A 3 54.85 55.71 44.50
C GLU A 3 53.89 55.35 43.35
N PRO A 4 54.34 54.59 42.34
CA PRO A 4 53.47 54.15 41.26
C PRO A 4 52.65 52.92 41.71
N GLY A 5 51.33 53.06 41.64
CA GLY A 5 50.37 51.99 41.93
C GLY A 5 50.45 50.81 40.94
N PRO A 6 50.02 49.61 41.35
CA PRO A 6 50.16 48.40 40.54
C PRO A 6 49.25 48.40 39.31
N SER A 7 49.88 48.11 38.18
CA SER A 7 49.30 47.99 36.84
C SER A 7 48.30 46.84 36.75
N SER A 8 47.02 47.19 36.61
CA SER A 8 45.92 46.30 36.22
C SER A 8 46.10 45.86 34.75
N LYS A 9 46.90 44.81 34.51
CA LYS A 9 46.92 44.10 33.22
C LYS A 9 45.87 42.99 33.22
N ALA A 10 44.71 43.34 32.66
CA ALA A 10 43.86 42.53 31.79
C ALA A 10 43.94 41.00 31.98
N ALA A 11 43.08 40.46 32.85
CA ALA A 11 42.59 39.09 32.72
C ALA A 11 41.75 38.99 31.43
N ARG A 12 42.41 38.65 30.32
CA ARG A 12 41.73 38.22 29.09
C ARG A 12 40.89 37.01 29.44
N GLY A 13 39.57 37.18 29.38
CA GLY A 13 38.60 36.13 29.61
C GLY A 13 38.94 34.88 28.79
N GLN A 14 39.36 33.82 29.49
CA GLN A 14 39.21 32.47 28.97
C GLN A 14 37.72 32.28 28.70
N ARG A 15 37.33 32.32 27.42
CA ARG A 15 36.03 31.80 27.02
C ARG A 15 36.01 30.35 27.48
N TRP A 16 35.18 30.05 28.47
CA TRP A 16 34.74 28.70 28.77
C TRP A 16 34.26 28.10 27.43
N ARG A 17 35.09 27.27 26.80
CA ARG A 17 34.59 26.31 25.83
C ARG A 17 34.02 25.21 26.72
N PRO A 18 32.69 24.99 26.77
CA PRO A 18 32.22 23.73 27.32
C PRO A 18 32.95 22.64 26.51
N GLU A 19 33.78 21.85 27.18
CA GLU A 19 34.21 20.57 26.62
C GLU A 19 32.91 19.89 26.18
N GLY A 20 32.76 19.67 24.87
CA GLY A 20 31.50 19.19 24.33
C GLY A 20 31.17 17.91 25.06
N ALA A 21 30.03 17.87 25.74
CA ALA A 21 29.56 16.69 26.44
C ALA A 21 29.65 15.50 25.47
N THR A 22 30.63 14.63 25.69
CA THR A 22 30.78 13.39 24.92
C THR A 22 29.81 12.37 25.50
N LEU A 23 29.50 11.31 24.76
CA LEU A 23 28.68 10.21 25.30
C LEU A 23 29.25 9.64 26.61
N ASP A 24 30.57 9.75 26.83
CA ASP A 24 31.26 9.33 28.06
C ASP A 24 30.90 10.14 29.30
N SER A 25 30.31 11.33 29.10
CA SER A 25 29.83 12.19 30.19
C SER A 25 28.37 11.91 30.57
N LEU A 26 27.69 11.01 29.85
CA LEU A 26 26.32 10.62 30.18
C LEU A 26 26.35 9.67 31.38
N PRO A 27 25.58 9.95 32.44
CA PRO A 27 25.49 9.02 33.55
C PRO A 27 24.78 7.72 33.11
N PRO A 28 25.11 6.57 33.71
CA PRO A 28 24.62 5.24 33.27
C PRO A 28 23.10 5.12 33.22
N ASP A 29 22.39 5.80 34.11
CA ASP A 29 20.93 5.91 34.16
C ASP A 29 20.34 6.60 32.91
N THR A 30 21.09 7.53 32.29
CA THR A 30 20.69 8.18 31.04
C THR A 30 20.87 7.24 29.85
N VAL A 31 21.90 6.40 29.88
CA VAL A 31 22.12 5.35 28.87
C VAL A 31 21.01 4.30 28.96
N GLU A 32 20.67 3.85 30.17
CA GLU A 32 19.52 2.96 30.42
C GLU A 32 18.21 3.60 29.96
N ARG A 33 18.00 4.88 30.26
CA ARG A 33 16.80 5.60 29.82
C ARG A 33 16.76 5.79 28.30
N ILE A 34 17.89 5.95 27.60
CA ILE A 34 17.95 5.96 26.13
C ILE A 34 17.55 4.59 25.57
N LEU A 35 17.97 3.51 26.21
CA LEU A 35 17.60 2.14 25.85
C LEU A 35 16.11 1.86 26.09
N GLU A 36 15.56 2.33 27.21
CA GLU A 36 14.13 2.23 27.57
C GLU A 36 13.22 3.11 26.71
N LEU A 37 13.69 4.31 26.33
CA LEU A 37 12.95 5.27 25.49
C LEU A 37 12.91 4.88 24.01
N GLY A 38 13.65 3.85 23.62
CA GLY A 38 13.26 3.03 22.48
C GLY A 38 14.37 2.74 21.49
N TRP A 39 14.76 1.48 21.46
CA TRP A 39 14.99 0.81 20.18
C TRP A 39 13.63 0.24 19.76
N LEU A 40 13.02 0.86 18.75
CA LEU A 40 11.71 0.44 18.28
C LEU A 40 11.78 -1.03 17.85
N PRO A 41 10.76 -1.85 18.14
CA PRO A 41 10.69 -3.20 17.61
C PRO A 41 10.89 -3.15 16.08
N PRO A 42 11.57 -4.13 15.46
CA PRO A 42 11.92 -4.09 14.05
C PRO A 42 10.72 -3.68 13.19
N THR A 43 10.82 -2.52 12.55
CA THR A 43 9.81 -1.99 11.64
C THR A 43 10.25 -2.23 10.20
N PRO A 44 9.35 -2.09 9.21
CA PRO A 44 9.76 -2.09 7.81
C PRO A 44 10.76 -0.98 7.43
N LEU A 45 10.89 0.07 8.25
CA LEU A 45 11.81 1.19 8.05
C LEU A 45 13.15 1.01 8.76
N TYR A 46 13.14 0.29 9.88
CA TYR A 46 14.28 0.05 10.76
C TYR A 46 14.25 -1.41 11.20
N ASP A 47 15.08 -2.24 10.60
CA ASP A 47 15.04 -3.70 10.79
C ASP A 47 16.26 -4.23 11.55
N ARG A 48 16.31 -5.55 11.76
CA ARG A 48 17.42 -6.22 12.48
C ARG A 48 18.78 -5.99 11.82
N GLY A 49 18.82 -5.75 10.50
CA GLY A 49 20.05 -5.39 9.81
C GLY A 49 20.54 -3.98 10.15
N ASP A 50 19.62 -3.02 10.33
CA ASP A 50 20.00 -1.68 10.81
C ASP A 50 20.45 -1.71 12.28
N LEU A 51 19.74 -2.47 13.11
CA LEU A 51 20.11 -2.68 14.52
C LEU A 51 21.52 -3.24 14.66
N LEU A 52 21.88 -4.21 13.81
CA LEU A 52 23.25 -4.72 13.76
C LEU A 52 24.23 -3.63 13.37
N ARG A 53 23.95 -2.89 12.29
CA ARG A 53 24.88 -1.89 11.78
C ARG A 53 25.17 -0.84 12.85
N ASP A 54 24.14 -0.41 13.56
CA ASP A 54 24.26 0.57 14.65
C ASP A 54 25.01 -0.02 15.85
N ALA A 55 24.72 -1.27 16.23
CA ALA A 55 25.46 -1.99 17.28
C ALA A 55 26.96 -2.12 16.94
N ALA A 56 27.28 -2.53 15.71
CA ALA A 56 28.65 -2.64 15.24
C ALA A 56 29.35 -1.27 15.17
N ALA A 57 28.67 -0.24 14.69
CA ALA A 57 29.20 1.11 14.65
C ALA A 57 29.52 1.63 16.06
N LEU A 58 28.62 1.41 17.03
CA LEU A 58 28.82 1.77 18.43
C LEU A 58 30.00 1.00 19.06
N ALA A 59 30.11 -0.31 18.78
CA ALA A 59 31.25 -1.11 19.25
C ALA A 59 32.59 -0.59 18.72
N CYS A 60 32.64 -0.11 17.48
CA CYS A 60 33.84 0.43 16.85
C CYS A 60 34.27 1.81 17.39
N VAL A 61 33.41 2.54 18.11
CA VAL A 61 33.78 3.83 18.72
C VAL A 61 34.83 3.65 19.82
N GLY A 62 34.82 2.50 20.50
CA GLY A 62 35.85 2.12 21.47
C GLY A 62 35.79 2.83 22.83
N ASN A 63 34.69 3.53 23.14
CA ASN A 63 34.45 4.12 24.45
C ASN A 63 33.45 3.27 25.26
N SER A 64 33.52 3.33 26.60
CA SER A 64 32.74 2.41 27.45
C SER A 64 31.24 2.58 27.27
N ALA A 65 30.74 3.81 27.14
CA ALA A 65 29.32 4.07 26.95
C ALA A 65 28.77 3.50 25.62
N CYS A 66 29.50 3.64 24.50
CA CYS A 66 29.06 3.03 23.23
C CYS A 66 29.25 1.52 23.24
N THR A 67 30.28 0.99 23.93
CA THR A 67 30.45 -0.46 24.11
C THR A 67 29.31 -1.07 24.92
N ASP A 68 28.85 -0.42 25.98
CA ASP A 68 27.71 -0.86 26.78
C ASP A 68 26.41 -0.83 25.95
N LEU A 69 26.17 0.27 25.23
CA LEU A 69 25.05 0.38 24.30
C LEU A 69 25.10 -0.72 23.22
N ALA A 70 26.25 -0.91 22.58
CA ALA A 70 26.44 -1.94 21.57
C ALA A 70 26.12 -3.33 22.12
N SER A 71 26.63 -3.65 23.31
CA SER A 71 26.39 -4.94 23.98
C SER A 71 24.91 -5.19 24.19
N ARG A 72 24.16 -4.18 24.67
CA ARG A 72 22.70 -4.26 24.82
C ARG A 72 21.95 -4.46 23.49
N LEU A 73 22.42 -3.86 22.40
CA LEU A 73 21.81 -4.07 21.08
C LEU A 73 22.10 -5.46 20.54
N PHE A 74 23.30 -5.97 20.79
CA PHE A 74 23.64 -7.35 20.45
C PHE A 74 22.86 -8.38 21.26
N GLU A 75 22.58 -8.12 22.55
CA GLU A 75 21.66 -8.91 23.37
C GLU A 75 20.26 -8.99 22.73
N GLN A 76 19.74 -7.88 22.19
CA GLN A 76 18.45 -7.88 21.48
C GLN A 76 18.48 -8.69 20.18
N LEU A 77 19.62 -8.68 19.47
CA LEU A 77 19.79 -9.46 18.25
C LEU A 77 19.92 -10.96 18.56
N SER A 78 20.62 -11.30 19.64
CA SER A 78 20.93 -12.67 20.08
C SER A 78 20.40 -12.94 21.49
N PRO A 79 19.07 -12.97 21.70
CA PRO A 79 18.46 -13.05 23.04
C PRO A 79 18.76 -14.36 23.79
N ARG A 80 19.38 -15.33 23.11
CA ARG A 80 19.70 -16.65 23.65
C ARG A 80 21.20 -16.87 23.84
N LEU A 81 22.04 -15.91 23.46
CA LEU A 81 23.48 -16.01 23.61
C LEU A 81 23.84 -16.22 25.09
N GLY A 82 24.61 -17.27 25.39
CA GLY A 82 25.01 -17.63 26.74
C GLY A 82 23.93 -18.26 27.62
N LEU A 83 22.72 -18.51 27.10
CA LEU A 83 21.69 -19.26 27.84
C LEU A 83 21.97 -20.76 27.84
N ASP A 84 21.50 -21.43 28.88
CA ASP A 84 21.48 -22.89 28.91
C ASP A 84 20.59 -23.46 27.80
N LEU A 85 21.01 -24.62 27.28
CA LEU A 85 20.25 -25.34 26.27
C LEU A 85 18.91 -25.83 26.85
N PRO A 86 17.81 -25.76 26.07
CA PRO A 86 16.48 -26.01 26.58
C PRO A 86 16.32 -27.49 26.90
N GLY A 87 15.78 -27.78 28.08
CA GLY A 87 15.67 -29.14 28.60
C GLY A 87 17.00 -29.86 28.84
N GLY A 88 18.12 -29.13 28.94
CA GLY A 88 19.45 -29.70 29.14
C GLY A 88 19.96 -30.49 27.93
N ALA A 89 19.53 -30.11 26.72
CA ALA A 89 19.93 -30.79 25.50
C ALA A 89 21.47 -30.75 25.32
N THR A 90 22.03 -31.88 24.90
CA THR A 90 23.46 -32.07 24.63
C THR A 90 23.64 -32.66 23.23
N GLU A 91 24.86 -32.67 22.70
CA GLU A 91 25.17 -33.32 21.42
C GLU A 91 24.78 -34.82 21.40
N SER A 92 24.90 -35.47 22.55
CA SER A 92 24.51 -36.87 22.77
C SER A 92 22.99 -37.09 22.90
N SER A 93 22.19 -36.03 22.98
CA SER A 93 20.74 -36.12 23.09
C SER A 93 20.10 -36.80 21.88
N LYS A 94 18.94 -37.43 22.12
CA LYS A 94 18.17 -38.10 21.06
C LYS A 94 17.56 -37.05 20.13
N VAL A 95 17.34 -37.42 18.86
CA VAL A 95 16.72 -36.53 17.85
C VAL A 95 15.39 -35.94 18.34
N ALA A 96 14.60 -36.71 19.09
CA ALA A 96 13.33 -36.23 19.67
C ALA A 96 13.52 -35.08 20.68
N GLN A 97 14.57 -35.13 21.51
CA GLN A 97 14.91 -34.09 22.47
C GLN A 97 15.42 -32.83 21.76
N LEU A 98 16.26 -33.00 20.74
CA LEU A 98 16.74 -31.88 19.91
C LEU A 98 15.60 -31.21 19.12
N LYS A 99 14.62 -31.98 18.63
CA LYS A 99 13.41 -31.42 18.01
C LYS A 99 12.51 -30.69 19.01
N ALA A 100 12.41 -31.18 20.25
CA ALA A 100 11.69 -30.49 21.31
C ALA A 100 12.36 -29.15 21.65
N ALA A 101 13.69 -29.14 21.78
CA ALA A 101 14.51 -27.93 21.93
C ALA A 101 14.27 -26.92 20.81
N CYS A 102 14.31 -27.35 19.54
CA CYS A 102 13.96 -26.48 18.41
C CYS A 102 12.53 -25.94 18.52
N LYS A 103 11.56 -26.78 18.89
CA LYS A 103 10.15 -26.38 18.98
C LYS A 103 9.90 -25.36 20.07
N GLU A 104 10.50 -25.54 21.25
CA GLU A 104 10.44 -24.60 22.37
C GLU A 104 10.95 -23.21 21.95
N TRP A 105 11.98 -23.20 21.11
CA TRP A 105 12.61 -21.99 20.60
C TRP A 105 12.05 -21.49 19.25
N GLY A 106 10.98 -22.10 18.74
CA GLY A 106 10.35 -21.71 17.47
C GLY A 106 11.24 -21.91 16.23
N LEU A 107 12.24 -22.77 16.31
CA LEU A 107 13.16 -23.09 15.22
C LEU A 107 12.60 -24.20 14.32
N ALA A 108 13.09 -24.24 13.08
CA ALA A 108 12.76 -25.34 12.16
C ALA A 108 13.24 -26.69 12.74
N VAL A 109 12.40 -27.72 12.63
CA VAL A 109 12.66 -29.08 13.18
C VAL A 109 13.12 -30.11 12.12
N GLY A 110 13.27 -29.68 10.86
CA GLY A 110 13.74 -30.53 9.76
C GLY A 110 15.27 -30.63 9.71
N GLY A 111 15.77 -31.72 9.11
CA GLY A 111 17.20 -31.95 8.87
C GLY A 111 17.77 -33.21 9.50
N SER A 112 19.06 -33.43 9.30
CA SER A 112 19.84 -34.48 9.95
C SER A 112 20.09 -34.18 11.44
N LYS A 113 20.43 -35.18 12.27
CA LYS A 113 20.73 -34.96 13.70
C LYS A 113 21.81 -33.87 13.91
N PRO A 114 22.94 -33.87 13.16
CA PRO A 114 23.95 -32.82 13.27
C PRO A 114 23.41 -31.43 12.93
N GLU A 115 22.58 -31.30 11.89
CA GLU A 115 21.98 -30.01 11.52
C GLU A 115 21.04 -29.45 12.59
N ILE A 116 20.24 -30.32 13.23
CA ILE A 116 19.34 -29.91 14.31
C ILE A 116 20.14 -29.51 15.55
N TRP A 117 21.19 -30.26 15.89
CA TRP A 117 22.12 -29.91 16.96
C TRP A 117 22.78 -28.55 16.71
N GLN A 118 23.35 -28.36 15.52
CA GLN A 118 24.02 -27.12 15.13
C GLN A 118 23.07 -25.92 15.21
N ARG A 119 21.83 -26.07 14.73
CA ARG A 119 20.81 -25.00 14.78
C ARG A 119 20.46 -24.55 16.19
N VAL A 120 20.47 -25.47 17.15
CA VAL A 120 20.24 -25.19 18.58
C VAL A 120 21.48 -24.54 19.19
N LEU A 121 22.66 -25.09 18.89
CA LEU A 121 23.94 -24.57 19.36
C LEU A 121 24.20 -23.13 18.89
N ASP A 122 23.89 -22.83 17.62
CA ASP A 122 24.00 -21.51 16.99
C ASP A 122 23.16 -20.42 17.69
N GLN A 123 22.18 -20.77 18.52
CA GLN A 123 21.40 -19.80 19.29
C GLN A 123 22.15 -19.30 20.52
N VAL A 124 22.93 -20.17 21.15
CA VAL A 124 23.54 -19.92 22.47
C VAL A 124 25.02 -19.60 22.39
N GLN A 125 25.67 -19.95 21.28
CA GLN A 125 27.07 -19.64 21.03
C GLN A 125 27.31 -19.33 19.56
N ASP A 126 28.50 -18.84 19.28
CA ASP A 126 29.03 -18.84 17.92
C ASP A 126 29.64 -20.21 17.60
N SER A 127 29.36 -20.70 16.41
CA SER A 127 29.76 -22.03 15.94
C SER A 127 30.94 -22.02 14.98
N VAL A 128 31.39 -20.84 14.58
CA VAL A 128 32.63 -20.69 13.81
C VAL A 128 33.79 -20.81 14.78
N GLU A 129 34.65 -21.80 14.60
CA GLU A 129 35.89 -21.93 15.37
C GLU A 129 36.87 -20.80 14.99
N ASP A 130 37.63 -20.30 15.97
CA ASP A 130 38.75 -19.39 15.74
C ASP A 130 39.94 -20.11 15.09
N GLU A 131 41.04 -19.40 14.81
CA GLU A 131 42.23 -19.98 14.19
C GLU A 131 42.84 -21.14 15.00
N ASP A 132 42.47 -21.25 16.29
CA ASP A 132 42.91 -22.29 17.23
C ASP A 132 41.89 -23.44 17.40
N GLY A 133 40.82 -23.47 16.60
CA GLY A 133 39.79 -24.51 16.68
C GLY A 133 38.87 -24.38 17.91
N GLN A 134 38.87 -23.22 18.56
CA GLN A 134 38.05 -22.94 19.75
C GLN A 134 36.86 -22.05 19.42
N PRO A 135 35.74 -22.16 20.15
CA PRO A 135 34.66 -21.19 20.02
C PRO A 135 35.17 -19.79 20.39
N PRO A 136 34.93 -18.75 19.56
CA PRO A 136 35.54 -17.44 19.71
C PRO A 136 35.05 -16.79 21.00
N LYS A 137 35.98 -16.60 21.93
CA LYS A 137 35.73 -16.07 23.28
C LYS A 137 35.17 -14.64 23.29
N HIS A 138 35.22 -13.94 22.16
CA HIS A 138 34.88 -12.52 22.04
C HIS A 138 33.74 -12.23 21.06
N CYS A 139 33.03 -13.26 20.55
CA CYS A 139 31.89 -12.98 19.70
C CYS A 139 30.68 -12.53 20.52
N ILE A 140 30.26 -11.29 20.30
CA ILE A 140 29.10 -10.65 20.94
C ILE A 140 27.76 -11.00 20.27
N VAL A 141 27.76 -11.88 19.26
CA VAL A 141 26.53 -12.36 18.58
C VAL A 141 26.56 -13.87 18.40
N SER A 142 25.39 -14.51 18.45
CA SER A 142 25.31 -15.96 18.24
C SER A 142 25.55 -16.34 16.76
N GLY A 143 25.89 -17.60 16.50
CA GLY A 143 26.07 -18.12 15.14
C GLY A 143 24.82 -17.97 14.28
N ALA A 144 23.63 -18.13 14.88
CA ALA A 144 22.34 -17.94 14.23
C ALA A 144 22.11 -16.50 13.83
N THR A 145 22.42 -15.55 14.73
CA THR A 145 22.36 -14.13 14.43
C THR A 145 23.31 -13.80 13.30
N ARG A 146 24.56 -14.28 13.32
CA ARG A 146 25.50 -14.07 12.20
C ARG A 146 24.99 -14.63 10.88
N GLY A 147 24.45 -15.85 10.88
CA GLY A 147 23.88 -16.47 9.69
C GLY A 147 22.69 -15.68 9.12
N GLU A 148 21.82 -15.17 10.00
CA GLU A 148 20.74 -14.26 9.63
C GLU A 148 21.32 -13.00 8.94
N LEU A 149 22.34 -12.40 9.55
CA LEU A 149 22.97 -11.14 9.15
C LEU A 149 23.76 -11.22 7.84
N ALA A 150 24.35 -12.38 7.53
CA ALA A 150 24.94 -12.61 6.22
C ALA A 150 23.90 -12.42 5.09
N GLY A 151 22.65 -12.87 5.30
CA GLY A 151 21.56 -12.68 4.36
C GLY A 151 20.98 -11.26 4.32
N TRP A 152 21.17 -10.47 5.38
CA TRP A 152 20.64 -9.10 5.47
C TRP A 152 21.33 -8.13 4.50
N ARG A 153 22.65 -8.29 4.29
CA ARG A 153 23.41 -7.43 3.36
C ARG A 153 22.87 -7.52 1.94
N ASP A 154 22.45 -8.72 1.52
CA ASP A 154 21.95 -8.98 0.17
C ASP A 154 20.42 -8.89 0.07
N ARG A 155 19.74 -8.44 1.13
CA ARG A 155 18.28 -8.37 1.14
C ARG A 155 17.80 -7.38 0.08
N ARG A 156 16.79 -7.82 -0.69
CA ARG A 156 16.23 -7.03 -1.79
C ARG A 156 14.75 -6.72 -1.60
N ILE A 157 14.32 -5.64 -2.24
CA ILE A 157 12.96 -5.13 -2.20
C ILE A 157 12.48 -4.81 -3.62
N SER A 158 11.20 -5.09 -3.90
CA SER A 158 10.60 -4.73 -5.18
C SER A 158 10.26 -3.24 -5.25
N LEU A 159 10.15 -2.68 -6.46
CA LEU A 159 9.70 -1.30 -6.67
C LEU A 159 8.36 -0.99 -5.96
N ALA A 160 7.41 -1.93 -6.02
CA ALA A 160 6.10 -1.76 -5.39
C ALA A 160 6.23 -1.61 -3.86
N LYS A 161 7.08 -2.43 -3.24
CA LYS A 161 7.36 -2.34 -1.80
C LYS A 161 8.21 -1.12 -1.45
N ALA A 162 9.14 -0.72 -2.31
CA ALA A 162 9.90 0.53 -2.12
C ALA A 162 8.97 1.76 -2.11
N LYS A 163 8.01 1.81 -3.05
CA LYS A 163 6.97 2.85 -3.06
C LYS A 163 6.07 2.79 -1.83
N ASP A 164 5.58 1.61 -1.50
CA ASP A 164 4.64 1.43 -0.39
C ASP A 164 5.28 1.74 0.97
N ILE A 165 6.49 1.25 1.23
CA ILE A 165 7.18 1.39 2.52
C ILE A 165 7.89 2.75 2.61
N PHE A 166 8.70 3.07 1.61
CA PHE A 166 9.62 4.22 1.64
C PHE A 166 9.14 5.46 0.88
N ASN A 167 7.96 5.41 0.24
CA ASN A 167 7.42 6.49 -0.59
C ASN A 167 8.38 6.97 -1.69
N LEU A 168 9.10 6.01 -2.29
CA LEU A 168 10.04 6.24 -3.39
C LEU A 168 9.44 5.82 -4.73
N TRP A 169 9.67 6.65 -5.75
CA TRP A 169 9.21 6.43 -7.11
C TRP A 169 10.28 5.77 -7.98
N LYS A 170 9.87 5.27 -9.16
CA LYS A 170 10.75 4.52 -10.07
C LYS A 170 12.05 5.26 -10.39
N HIS A 171 11.95 6.54 -10.76
CA HIS A 171 13.10 7.38 -11.12
C HIS A 171 14.08 7.60 -9.95
N GLU A 172 13.66 7.36 -8.72
CA GLU A 172 14.51 7.55 -7.53
C GLU A 172 15.30 6.29 -7.19
N VAL A 173 14.69 5.12 -7.41
CA VAL A 173 15.29 3.81 -7.11
C VAL A 173 16.01 3.20 -8.32
N GLU A 174 15.80 3.70 -9.53
CA GLU A 174 16.48 3.16 -10.73
C GLU A 174 18.00 3.26 -10.69
N THR A 175 18.53 4.19 -9.89
CA THR A 175 19.97 4.35 -9.64
C THR A 175 20.52 3.40 -8.57
N CYS A 176 19.67 2.64 -7.88
CA CYS A 176 20.09 1.67 -6.87
C CYS A 176 20.51 0.35 -7.54
N ASN A 177 21.40 -0.40 -6.88
CA ASN A 177 21.79 -1.72 -7.37
C ASN A 177 20.56 -2.63 -7.44
N CYS A 178 20.30 -3.24 -8.61
CA CYS A 178 19.17 -4.14 -8.81
C CYS A 178 19.57 -5.42 -9.53
N ILE A 179 18.83 -6.50 -9.24
CA ILE A 179 18.85 -7.72 -10.05
C ILE A 179 17.49 -7.86 -10.73
N LEU A 180 17.51 -8.51 -11.88
CA LEU A 180 16.32 -8.86 -12.63
C LEU A 180 15.87 -10.25 -12.22
N ASP A 181 14.74 -10.34 -11.53
CA ASP A 181 14.11 -11.60 -11.16
C ASP A 181 13.18 -12.04 -12.30
N ALA A 182 13.66 -12.99 -13.10
CA ALA A 182 12.91 -13.65 -14.16
C ALA A 182 11.82 -14.60 -13.61
N ASN A 183 11.88 -14.97 -12.33
CA ASN A 183 10.97 -15.92 -11.69
C ASN A 183 9.83 -15.24 -10.91
N GLY A 184 9.70 -13.92 -11.03
CA GLY A 184 8.82 -13.05 -10.25
C GLY A 184 7.31 -13.24 -10.41
N ALA A 185 6.80 -14.47 -10.54
CA ALA A 185 5.43 -14.92 -10.28
C ALA A 185 5.33 -16.46 -10.43
N GLY A 186 6.33 -17.22 -9.96
CA GLY A 186 6.32 -18.69 -10.02
C GLY A 186 6.65 -19.26 -11.39
N GLY A 187 7.62 -18.68 -12.12
CA GLY A 187 8.14 -19.23 -13.38
C GLY A 187 7.14 -19.26 -14.54
N ARG A 188 6.00 -18.57 -14.43
CA ARG A 188 4.99 -18.53 -15.49
C ARG A 188 5.50 -17.72 -16.69
N PRO A 189 5.55 -18.30 -17.89
CA PRO A 189 5.97 -17.58 -19.09
C PRO A 189 5.04 -16.38 -19.37
N GLY A 190 5.62 -15.22 -19.68
CA GLY A 190 4.89 -14.00 -20.01
C GLY A 190 4.71 -12.98 -18.86
N HIS A 191 5.15 -13.30 -17.64
CA HIS A 191 5.16 -12.28 -16.57
C HIS A 191 6.35 -11.33 -16.72
N PRO A 192 6.15 -10.02 -16.47
CA PRO A 192 7.22 -9.04 -16.60
C PRO A 192 8.33 -9.32 -15.59
N ILE A 193 9.57 -9.28 -16.07
CA ILE A 193 10.79 -9.37 -15.26
C ILE A 193 10.71 -8.30 -14.16
N LYS A 194 10.85 -8.70 -12.90
CA LYS A 194 10.76 -7.80 -11.76
C LYS A 194 12.16 -7.36 -11.33
N ALA A 195 12.40 -6.05 -11.31
CA ALA A 195 13.61 -5.52 -10.70
C ALA A 195 13.51 -5.60 -9.16
N LEU A 196 14.52 -6.21 -8.54
CA LEU A 196 14.69 -6.28 -7.09
C LEU A 196 15.91 -5.45 -6.69
N TYR A 197 15.67 -4.39 -5.94
CA TYR A 197 16.67 -3.41 -5.53
C TYR A 197 17.27 -3.79 -4.18
N LEU A 198 18.54 -3.49 -3.98
CA LEU A 198 19.20 -3.66 -2.69
C LEU A 198 18.48 -2.80 -1.63
N LEU A 199 18.01 -3.43 -0.55
CA LEU A 199 17.22 -2.74 0.48
C LEU A 199 18.00 -1.58 1.11
N GLU A 200 19.30 -1.77 1.34
CA GLU A 200 20.15 -0.73 1.91
C GLU A 200 20.22 0.53 1.05
N ASP A 201 20.41 0.38 -0.27
CA ASP A 201 20.44 1.52 -1.19
C ASP A 201 19.10 2.26 -1.21
N VAL A 202 17.99 1.50 -1.18
CA VAL A 202 16.64 2.06 -1.11
C VAL A 202 16.44 2.84 0.19
N LYS A 203 16.89 2.31 1.34
CA LYS A 203 16.85 3.03 2.62
C LYS A 203 17.70 4.30 2.59
N ARG A 204 18.90 4.24 2.02
CA ARG A 204 19.79 5.40 1.86
C ARG A 204 19.14 6.50 1.04
N LYS A 205 18.49 6.14 -0.08
CA LYS A 205 17.68 7.07 -0.89
C LYS A 205 16.50 7.64 -0.11
N ALA A 206 15.79 6.80 0.65
CA ALA A 206 14.67 7.24 1.47
C ALA A 206 15.10 8.26 2.53
N ARG A 207 16.22 8.01 3.22
CA ARG A 207 16.81 8.95 4.19
C ARG A 207 17.25 10.25 3.52
N ALA A 208 17.88 10.18 2.35
CA ALA A 208 18.27 11.38 1.60
C ALA A 208 17.06 12.24 1.20
N ARG A 209 15.93 11.62 0.82
CA ARG A 209 14.69 12.32 0.43
C ARG A 209 13.89 12.87 1.59
N HIS A 210 13.74 12.09 2.67
CA HIS A 210 12.79 12.38 3.75
C HIS A 210 13.48 12.90 5.02
N GLY A 211 14.81 12.77 5.13
CA GLY A 211 15.58 13.08 6.32
C GLY A 211 15.46 11.96 7.34
N THR A 212 14.40 11.99 8.15
CA THR A 212 14.20 11.03 9.25
C THR A 212 13.02 10.09 9.00
N TRP A 213 12.99 8.96 9.72
CA TRP A 213 11.91 7.98 9.59
C TRP A 213 10.57 8.51 10.14
N GLU A 214 10.62 9.39 11.14
CA GLU A 214 9.46 10.08 11.70
C GLU A 214 8.83 11.00 10.65
N LYS A 215 9.65 11.77 9.92
CA LYS A 215 9.17 12.63 8.82
C LYS A 215 8.50 11.83 7.70
N LEU A 216 9.07 10.68 7.33
CA LEU A 216 8.45 9.78 6.35
C LEU A 216 7.11 9.25 6.87
N THR A 217 7.08 8.80 8.12
CA THR A 217 5.87 8.24 8.76
C THR A 217 4.77 9.29 8.86
N GLY A 218 5.11 10.51 9.29
CA GLY A 218 4.20 11.67 9.32
C GLY A 218 3.61 11.97 7.95
N LYS A 219 4.45 12.10 6.91
CA LYS A 219 3.97 12.32 5.53
C LYS A 219 3.03 11.22 5.03
N LYS A 220 3.29 9.96 5.39
CA LYS A 220 2.41 8.84 5.02
C LYS A 220 1.09 8.88 5.79
N ALA A 221 1.11 9.26 7.07
CA ALA A 221 -0.09 9.45 7.86
C ALA A 221 -0.95 10.59 7.28
N GLU A 222 -0.34 11.73 6.96
CA GLU A 222 -1.00 12.87 6.30
C GLU A 222 -1.60 12.47 4.94
N SER A 223 -0.83 11.75 4.11
CA SER A 223 -1.31 11.28 2.81
C SER A 223 -2.50 10.32 2.94
N ARG A 224 -2.49 9.45 3.96
CA ARG A 224 -3.62 8.54 4.25
C ARG A 224 -4.84 9.31 4.75
N ALA A 225 -4.65 10.27 5.65
CA ALA A 225 -5.73 11.11 6.15
C ALA A 225 -6.37 11.91 5.03
N HIS A 226 -5.56 12.52 4.16
CA HIS A 226 -6.04 13.25 2.98
C HIS A 226 -6.80 12.33 2.01
N LEU A 227 -6.30 11.12 1.75
CA LEU A 227 -7.00 10.15 0.90
C LEU A 227 -8.35 9.75 1.50
N GLU A 228 -8.41 9.56 2.82
CA GLU A 228 -9.64 9.21 3.52
C GLU A 228 -10.66 10.35 3.50
N GLN A 229 -10.21 11.58 3.75
CA GLN A 229 -11.05 12.77 3.60
C GLN A 229 -11.58 12.91 2.16
N PHE A 230 -10.71 12.74 1.16
CA PHE A 230 -11.12 12.78 -0.24
C PHE A 230 -12.18 11.72 -0.56
N LYS A 231 -12.04 10.49 -0.05
CA LYS A 231 -13.05 9.44 -0.22
C LYS A 231 -14.38 9.82 0.43
N GLN A 232 -14.35 10.37 1.64
CA GLN A 232 -15.56 10.80 2.34
C GLN A 232 -16.29 11.91 1.57
N GLU A 233 -15.56 12.94 1.12
CA GLU A 233 -16.11 14.01 0.28
C GLU A 233 -16.68 13.47 -1.03
N TYR A 234 -15.98 12.51 -1.65
CA TYR A 234 -16.41 11.87 -2.87
C TYR A 234 -17.68 11.04 -2.67
N ASP A 235 -17.75 10.24 -1.61
CA ASP A 235 -18.91 9.42 -1.26
C ASP A 235 -20.12 10.29 -0.89
N GLN A 236 -19.89 11.41 -0.19
CA GLN A 236 -20.93 12.39 0.12
C GLN A 236 -21.52 12.97 -1.17
N LYS A 237 -20.69 13.50 -2.08
CA LYS A 237 -21.14 14.03 -3.38
C LYS A 237 -21.90 12.99 -4.20
N LYS A 238 -21.46 11.74 -4.16
CA LYS A 238 -22.14 10.62 -4.81
C LYS A 238 -23.52 10.37 -4.19
N GLN A 239 -23.64 10.37 -2.87
CA GLN A 239 -24.92 10.18 -2.17
C GLN A 239 -25.89 11.34 -2.46
N GLU A 240 -25.43 12.58 -2.43
CA GLU A 240 -26.21 13.78 -2.79
C GLU A 240 -26.73 13.68 -4.23
N ARG A 241 -25.87 13.28 -5.17
CA ARG A 241 -26.23 13.07 -6.57
C ARG A 241 -27.29 11.97 -6.72
N VAL A 242 -27.09 10.82 -6.07
CA VAL A 242 -28.06 9.72 -6.07
C VAL A 242 -29.41 10.14 -5.49
N ALA A 243 -29.41 10.92 -4.40
CA ALA A 243 -30.62 11.45 -3.81
C ALA A 243 -31.36 12.42 -4.75
N ALA A 244 -30.63 13.31 -5.44
CA ALA A 244 -31.20 14.23 -6.42
C ALA A 244 -31.85 13.48 -7.60
N LEU A 245 -31.20 12.46 -8.14
CA LEU A 245 -31.76 11.62 -9.21
C LEU A 245 -33.03 10.90 -8.77
N ARG A 246 -33.04 10.32 -7.56
CA ARG A 246 -34.25 9.70 -6.98
C ARG A 246 -35.39 10.70 -6.80
N ALA A 247 -35.09 11.90 -6.33
CA ALA A 247 -36.09 12.96 -6.13
C ALA A 247 -36.72 13.39 -7.45
N GLU A 248 -35.91 13.60 -8.49
CA GLU A 248 -36.37 13.94 -9.83
C GLU A 248 -37.22 12.82 -10.46
N LEU A 249 -36.80 11.55 -10.34
CA LEU A 249 -37.61 10.41 -10.79
C LEU A 249 -38.99 10.37 -10.10
N ARG A 250 -39.05 10.63 -8.79
CA ARG A 250 -40.33 10.71 -8.07
C ARG A 250 -41.18 11.89 -8.55
N ALA A 251 -40.55 13.05 -8.80
CA ALA A 251 -41.23 14.23 -9.32
C ALA A 251 -41.87 13.98 -10.70
N ARG A 252 -41.29 13.06 -11.49
CA ARG A 252 -41.83 12.58 -12.78
C ARG A 252 -42.95 11.55 -12.64
N GLY A 253 -43.30 11.14 -11.40
CA GLY A 253 -44.42 10.24 -11.12
C GLY A 253 -44.05 8.78 -10.93
N HIS A 254 -42.76 8.42 -10.91
CA HIS A 254 -42.33 7.05 -10.64
C HIS A 254 -42.60 6.64 -9.19
N SER A 255 -43.17 5.45 -9.00
CA SER A 255 -43.33 4.86 -7.67
C SER A 255 -41.96 4.54 -7.04
N VAL A 256 -41.91 4.38 -5.71
CA VAL A 256 -40.66 4.05 -5.00
C VAL A 256 -40.02 2.77 -5.55
N ALA A 257 -40.82 1.75 -5.86
CA ALA A 257 -40.33 0.49 -6.44
C ALA A 257 -39.73 0.68 -7.84
N GLN A 258 -40.39 1.47 -8.71
CA GLN A 258 -39.87 1.81 -10.03
C GLN A 258 -38.56 2.61 -9.93
N VAL A 259 -38.48 3.57 -9.00
CA VAL A 259 -37.25 4.34 -8.77
C VAL A 259 -36.09 3.42 -8.40
N GLU A 260 -36.25 2.48 -7.47
CA GLU A 260 -35.16 1.58 -7.10
C GLU A 260 -34.76 0.62 -8.25
N SER A 261 -35.74 0.18 -9.06
CA SER A 261 -35.46 -0.57 -10.28
C SER A 261 -34.65 0.26 -11.28
N LEU A 262 -35.05 1.51 -11.54
CA LEU A 262 -34.35 2.46 -12.42
C LEU A 262 -32.94 2.78 -11.90
N MET A 263 -32.78 2.97 -10.60
CA MET A 263 -31.49 3.24 -9.96
C MET A 263 -30.55 2.03 -9.95
N SER A 264 -31.08 0.84 -10.19
CA SER A 264 -30.31 -0.39 -10.43
C SER A 264 -29.93 -0.56 -11.90
N SER A 265 -30.38 0.33 -12.79
CA SER A 265 -30.05 0.30 -14.21
C SER A 265 -28.55 0.57 -14.43
N PRO A 266 -27.90 -0.15 -15.35
CA PRO A 266 -26.50 0.06 -15.74
C PRO A 266 -26.16 1.51 -16.11
N GLY A 267 -27.13 2.24 -16.66
CA GLY A 267 -27.02 3.65 -17.07
C GLY A 267 -26.69 4.60 -15.92
N VAL A 268 -27.07 4.23 -14.69
CA VAL A 268 -26.94 5.07 -13.49
C VAL A 268 -25.48 5.34 -13.15
N SER A 269 -24.61 4.35 -13.36
CA SER A 269 -23.17 4.47 -13.08
C SER A 269 -22.51 5.64 -13.82
N PHE A 270 -22.90 5.88 -15.07
CA PHE A 270 -22.37 6.96 -15.90
C PHE A 270 -22.72 8.36 -15.38
N VAL A 271 -23.92 8.52 -14.81
CA VAL A 271 -24.45 9.82 -14.37
C VAL A 271 -24.28 10.09 -12.87
N THR A 272 -23.82 9.08 -12.12
CA THR A 272 -23.52 9.19 -10.69
C THR A 272 -22.03 9.28 -10.42
N TRP A 273 -21.18 8.57 -11.17
CA TRP A 273 -19.72 8.59 -10.98
C TRP A 273 -18.88 8.52 -12.25
N GLY A 274 -19.47 8.24 -13.41
CA GLY A 274 -18.78 8.12 -14.69
C GLY A 274 -18.68 9.44 -15.48
N SER A 275 -18.55 9.29 -16.80
CA SER A 275 -18.26 10.36 -17.75
C SER A 275 -19.36 11.41 -17.92
N SER A 276 -20.57 11.12 -17.44
CA SER A 276 -21.74 12.02 -17.49
C SER A 276 -22.20 12.48 -16.10
N ARG A 277 -21.34 12.38 -15.08
CA ARG A 277 -21.64 12.82 -13.71
C ARG A 277 -21.97 14.32 -13.62
N GLU A 278 -21.48 15.12 -14.55
CA GLU A 278 -21.66 16.58 -14.58
C GLU A 278 -22.94 17.01 -15.30
N LEU A 279 -23.69 16.08 -15.91
CA LEU A 279 -24.99 16.41 -16.49
C LEU A 279 -25.92 17.02 -15.43
N ALA A 280 -26.76 17.97 -15.83
CA ALA A 280 -27.86 18.40 -14.98
C ALA A 280 -28.76 17.20 -14.60
N VAL A 281 -29.46 17.30 -13.47
CA VAL A 281 -30.25 16.18 -12.92
C VAL A 281 -31.31 15.70 -13.92
N GLY A 282 -32.02 16.61 -14.58
CA GLY A 282 -33.03 16.26 -15.60
C GLY A 282 -32.49 15.41 -16.75
N PRO A 283 -31.48 15.88 -17.52
CA PRO A 283 -30.84 15.09 -18.58
C PRO A 283 -30.24 13.76 -18.11
N ALA A 284 -29.73 13.70 -16.87
CA ALA A 284 -29.25 12.47 -16.29
C ALA A 284 -30.38 11.46 -16.01
N VAL A 285 -31.55 11.94 -15.60
CA VAL A 285 -32.74 11.10 -15.44
C VAL A 285 -33.29 10.66 -16.80
N ASP A 286 -33.31 11.53 -17.82
CA ASP A 286 -33.68 11.16 -19.19
C ASP A 286 -32.80 10.01 -19.71
N TRP A 287 -31.50 10.05 -19.39
CA TRP A 287 -30.57 8.97 -19.70
C TRP A 287 -30.92 7.67 -18.99
N ILE A 288 -31.23 7.71 -17.69
CA ILE A 288 -31.60 6.51 -16.91
C ILE A 288 -32.88 5.88 -17.48
N GLU A 289 -33.91 6.70 -17.72
CA GLU A 289 -35.18 6.26 -18.31
C GLU A 289 -34.97 5.68 -19.71
N ARG A 290 -34.15 6.31 -20.56
CA ARG A 290 -33.78 5.78 -21.88
C ARG A 290 -33.12 4.41 -21.78
N MET A 291 -32.12 4.27 -20.90
CA MET A 291 -31.44 2.98 -20.74
C MET A 291 -32.41 1.91 -20.27
N GLN A 292 -33.26 2.21 -19.30
CA GLN A 292 -34.24 1.23 -18.81
C GLN A 292 -35.25 0.84 -19.89
N TYR A 293 -35.78 1.81 -20.64
CA TYR A 293 -36.72 1.56 -21.72
C TYR A 293 -36.12 0.62 -22.79
N CYS A 294 -34.87 0.87 -23.21
CA CYS A 294 -34.16 -0.02 -24.14
C CYS A 294 -33.87 -1.42 -23.55
N ILE A 295 -33.79 -1.57 -22.22
CA ILE A 295 -33.58 -2.87 -21.55
C ILE A 295 -34.90 -3.63 -21.45
N SER A 296 -36.00 -2.95 -21.16
CA SER A 296 -37.31 -3.55 -20.88
C SER A 296 -38.15 -3.81 -22.11
N SER A 297 -37.91 -3.12 -23.23
CA SER A 297 -38.69 -3.34 -24.45
C SER A 297 -38.53 -4.79 -24.94
N GLU A 298 -39.65 -5.45 -25.26
CA GLU A 298 -39.66 -6.84 -25.78
C GLU A 298 -38.90 -6.95 -27.12
N GLN A 299 -38.79 -5.83 -27.84
CA GLN A 299 -37.95 -5.66 -29.01
C GLN A 299 -36.50 -5.30 -28.64
N ARG A 300 -35.90 -6.10 -27.75
CA ARG A 300 -34.45 -6.01 -27.55
C ARG A 300 -33.79 -6.27 -28.88
N GLU A 301 -33.28 -5.24 -29.52
CA GLU A 301 -32.29 -5.44 -30.56
C GLU A 301 -31.17 -6.27 -29.92
N GLU A 302 -30.85 -7.42 -30.52
CA GLU A 302 -29.72 -8.25 -30.10
C GLU A 302 -28.47 -7.38 -29.90
N GLU A 303 -28.31 -6.31 -30.69
CA GLU A 303 -27.24 -5.33 -30.56
C GLU A 303 -27.19 -4.58 -29.22
N PHE A 304 -28.33 -4.19 -28.62
CA PHE A 304 -28.32 -3.54 -27.30
C PHE A 304 -27.97 -4.57 -26.23
N ALA A 305 -28.53 -5.79 -26.32
CA ALA A 305 -28.17 -6.89 -25.44
C ALA A 305 -26.69 -7.30 -25.58
N LEU A 306 -26.11 -7.30 -26.78
CA LEU A 306 -24.70 -7.58 -27.04
C LEU A 306 -23.80 -6.43 -26.56
N ALA A 307 -24.16 -5.18 -26.84
CA ALA A 307 -23.46 -4.02 -26.30
C ALA A 307 -23.49 -4.04 -24.77
N PHE A 308 -24.57 -4.53 -24.18
CA PHE A 308 -24.73 -4.68 -22.73
C PHE A 308 -23.92 -5.86 -22.16
N MET A 309 -23.98 -7.04 -22.78
CA MET A 309 -23.27 -8.26 -22.35
C MET A 309 -21.74 -8.16 -22.51
N TYR A 310 -21.25 -7.53 -23.58
CA TYR A 310 -19.80 -7.35 -23.83
C TYR A 310 -19.22 -6.10 -23.15
N CYS A 311 -20.06 -5.29 -22.51
CA CYS A 311 -19.62 -4.29 -21.56
C CYS A 311 -19.33 -4.99 -20.23
N ASP A 312 -18.15 -5.62 -20.13
CA ASP A 312 -17.68 -6.43 -19.01
C ASP A 312 -18.25 -6.05 -17.64
N TYR A 313 -18.60 -7.08 -16.86
CA TYR A 313 -19.16 -7.09 -15.49
C TYR A 313 -18.40 -6.25 -14.44
N ARG A 314 -17.31 -5.57 -14.82
CA ARG A 314 -16.51 -4.75 -13.91
C ARG A 314 -16.63 -3.26 -14.27
N PRO A 315 -16.76 -2.37 -13.27
CA PRO A 315 -16.73 -0.94 -13.50
C PRO A 315 -15.41 -0.55 -14.19
N PRO A 316 -15.43 0.32 -15.21
CA PRO A 316 -14.23 0.80 -15.89
C PRO A 316 -13.19 1.36 -14.91
N ARG A 317 -11.90 1.13 -15.20
CA ARG A 317 -10.77 1.55 -14.34
C ARG A 317 -10.25 2.95 -14.65
N SER A 318 -10.74 3.57 -15.72
CA SER A 318 -10.34 4.92 -16.12
C SER A 318 -11.49 5.67 -16.80
N GLU A 319 -11.39 7.00 -16.75
CA GLU A 319 -12.33 7.92 -17.40
C GLU A 319 -12.45 7.67 -18.91
N ALA A 320 -11.33 7.38 -19.58
CA ALA A 320 -11.31 7.04 -21.00
C ALA A 320 -12.15 5.78 -21.29
N GLN A 321 -12.06 4.75 -20.43
CA GLN A 321 -12.89 3.55 -20.58
C GLN A 321 -14.37 3.84 -20.31
N TYR A 322 -14.71 4.72 -19.36
CA TYR A 322 -16.08 5.18 -19.15
C TYR A 322 -16.63 5.85 -20.42
N LYS A 323 -15.90 6.78 -21.03
CA LYS A 323 -16.30 7.46 -22.26
C LYS A 323 -16.53 6.49 -23.42
N THR A 324 -15.59 5.57 -23.67
CA THR A 324 -15.75 4.58 -24.74
C THR A 324 -16.96 3.66 -24.49
N ARG A 325 -17.20 3.26 -23.24
CA ARG A 325 -18.36 2.42 -22.87
C ARG A 325 -19.67 3.19 -23.03
N GLU A 326 -19.71 4.43 -22.55
CA GLU A 326 -20.87 5.31 -22.67
C GLU A 326 -21.24 5.56 -24.13
N GLU A 327 -20.27 5.88 -25.00
CA GLU A 327 -20.53 6.08 -26.42
C GLU A 327 -21.13 4.84 -27.09
N LYS A 328 -20.64 3.65 -26.76
CA LYS A 328 -21.18 2.38 -27.28
C LYS A 328 -22.64 2.20 -26.86
N LEU A 329 -22.94 2.40 -25.57
CA LEU A 329 -24.31 2.29 -25.05
C LEU A 329 -25.22 3.37 -25.63
N LYS A 330 -24.74 4.61 -25.77
CA LYS A 330 -25.50 5.72 -26.37
C LYS A 330 -25.85 5.42 -27.83
N ARG A 331 -24.90 4.89 -28.61
CA ARG A 331 -25.16 4.48 -30.00
C ARG A 331 -26.18 3.33 -30.06
N ALA A 332 -26.05 2.33 -29.19
CA ALA A 332 -26.98 1.21 -29.14
C ALA A 332 -28.40 1.66 -28.74
N ALA A 333 -28.54 2.50 -27.72
CA ALA A 333 -29.84 3.04 -27.31
C ALA A 333 -30.48 3.87 -28.42
N ASN A 334 -29.72 4.74 -29.09
CA ASN A 334 -30.25 5.53 -30.20
C ASN A 334 -30.72 4.68 -31.38
N ARG A 335 -30.09 3.52 -31.64
CA ARG A 335 -30.56 2.56 -32.66
C ARG A 335 -31.85 1.88 -32.23
N CYS A 336 -31.89 1.37 -31.00
CA CYS A 336 -33.09 0.76 -30.42
C CYS A 336 -34.31 1.70 -30.47
N MET A 337 -34.13 2.97 -30.08
CA MET A 337 -35.19 3.99 -30.14
C MET A 337 -35.70 4.25 -31.57
N ARG A 338 -34.79 4.30 -32.55
CA ARG A 338 -35.15 4.45 -33.97
C ARG A 338 -35.90 3.23 -34.50
N SER A 339 -35.38 2.05 -34.22
CA SER A 339 -35.96 0.76 -34.64
C SER A 339 -37.39 0.61 -34.15
N TRP A 340 -37.62 0.97 -32.89
CA TRP A 340 -38.96 0.96 -32.30
C TRP A 340 -39.89 2.00 -32.94
N ALA A 341 -39.43 3.25 -33.11
CA ALA A 341 -40.23 4.31 -33.75
C ALA A 341 -40.51 4.06 -35.24
N GLN A 342 -39.68 3.26 -35.92
CA GLN A 342 -39.82 2.88 -37.32
C GLN A 342 -40.68 1.63 -37.52
N ASN A 343 -41.15 1.00 -36.45
CA ASN A 343 -41.87 -0.25 -36.58
C ASN A 343 -43.28 -0.03 -37.14
N GLU A 344 -43.60 -0.70 -38.25
CA GLU A 344 -44.79 -0.44 -39.06
C GLU A 344 -46.13 -0.63 -38.32
N TRP A 345 -46.12 -1.37 -37.21
CA TRP A 345 -47.32 -1.66 -36.42
C TRP A 345 -47.59 -0.65 -35.29
N VAL A 346 -46.69 0.32 -35.05
CA VAL A 346 -46.87 1.34 -34.00
C VAL A 346 -47.46 2.60 -34.62
N THR A 347 -48.71 2.90 -34.28
CA THR A 347 -49.32 4.22 -34.58
C THR A 347 -48.84 5.28 -33.60
N LEU A 348 -48.85 6.55 -34.00
CA LEU A 348 -48.52 7.68 -33.12
C LEU A 348 -49.40 7.71 -31.85
N GLN A 349 -50.67 7.32 -31.97
CA GLN A 349 -51.59 7.27 -30.84
C GLN A 349 -51.22 6.14 -29.87
N GLN A 350 -50.89 4.95 -30.37
CA GLN A 350 -50.38 3.86 -29.52
C GLN A 350 -49.09 4.25 -28.80
N LEU A 351 -48.18 4.96 -29.48
CA LEU A 351 -46.94 5.47 -28.89
C LEU A 351 -47.20 6.47 -27.75
N ARG A 352 -48.28 7.26 -27.84
CA ARG A 352 -48.72 8.20 -26.80
C ARG A 352 -49.40 7.53 -25.61
N ASP A 353 -50.14 6.46 -25.90
CA ASP A 353 -50.95 5.75 -24.91
C ASP A 353 -50.19 4.62 -24.21
N ASP A 354 -48.99 4.26 -24.70
CA ASP A 354 -48.13 3.24 -24.11
C ASP A 354 -47.62 3.66 -22.72
N ALA A 355 -48.03 2.90 -21.70
CA ALA A 355 -47.69 3.14 -20.31
C ALA A 355 -46.20 2.88 -19.99
N ASP A 356 -45.52 2.08 -20.81
CA ASP A 356 -44.10 1.74 -20.62
C ASP A 356 -43.16 2.78 -21.24
N VAL A 357 -43.67 3.70 -22.08
CA VAL A 357 -42.90 4.80 -22.66
C VAL A 357 -42.73 5.92 -21.62
N PRO A 358 -41.48 6.24 -21.19
CA PRO A 358 -41.25 7.37 -20.32
C PRO A 358 -41.66 8.68 -21.00
N ARG A 359 -42.45 9.51 -20.30
CA ARG A 359 -42.92 10.81 -20.83
C ARG A 359 -41.80 11.73 -21.31
N SER A 360 -40.62 11.63 -20.71
CA SER A 360 -39.42 12.39 -21.09
C SER A 360 -38.91 12.03 -22.49
N LEU A 361 -39.15 10.80 -22.96
CA LEU A 361 -38.67 10.30 -24.25
C LEU A 361 -39.71 10.49 -25.36
N LEU A 362 -40.96 10.75 -25.00
CA LEU A 362 -42.09 10.86 -25.92
C LEU A 362 -41.83 11.90 -27.03
N PRO A 363 -41.35 13.13 -26.77
CA PRO A 363 -41.08 14.10 -27.85
C PRO A 363 -40.02 13.61 -28.85
N GLU A 364 -39.00 12.88 -28.39
CA GLU A 364 -37.96 12.33 -29.28
C GLU A 364 -38.51 11.17 -30.11
N LEU A 365 -39.32 10.31 -29.50
CA LEU A 365 -39.98 9.19 -30.16
C LEU A 365 -40.98 9.65 -31.23
N GLU A 366 -41.80 10.66 -30.92
CA GLU A 366 -42.73 11.27 -31.88
C GLU A 366 -41.98 11.86 -33.09
N ARG A 367 -40.85 12.55 -32.85
CA ARG A 367 -40.00 13.08 -33.92
C ARG A 367 -39.44 11.95 -34.79
N LEU A 368 -38.90 10.89 -34.17
CA LEU A 368 -38.35 9.74 -34.90
C LEU A 368 -39.42 9.00 -35.70
N TRP A 369 -40.64 8.88 -35.15
CA TRP A 369 -41.78 8.29 -35.83
C TRP A 369 -42.20 9.12 -37.04
N GLY A 370 -42.26 10.45 -36.90
CA GLY A 370 -42.58 11.36 -38.01
C GLY A 370 -41.53 11.34 -39.13
N GLU A 371 -40.24 11.22 -38.78
CA GLU A 371 -39.16 11.02 -39.76
C GLU A 371 -39.29 9.70 -40.53
N ALA A 372 -39.80 8.66 -39.87
CA ALA A 372 -40.03 7.35 -40.48
C ALA A 372 -41.30 7.30 -41.34
N ASN A 373 -42.33 8.08 -40.98
CA ASN A 373 -43.66 8.05 -41.59
C ASN A 373 -44.07 9.42 -42.17
N PRO A 374 -43.34 9.96 -43.16
CA PRO A 374 -43.57 11.32 -43.68
C PRO A 374 -44.92 11.49 -44.38
N GLN A 375 -45.62 10.39 -44.71
CA GLN A 375 -46.94 10.44 -45.35
C GLN A 375 -48.11 10.59 -44.36
N ASN A 376 -47.86 10.44 -43.05
CA ASN A 376 -48.88 10.50 -41.99
C ASN A 376 -48.75 11.76 -41.11
N GLY A 377 -47.89 12.71 -41.49
CA GLY A 377 -47.56 13.92 -40.74
C GLY A 377 -48.37 15.15 -41.12
#